data_AF-Q5DZ38-F1
#
_entry.id   AF-Q5DZ38-F1
#
_cell.length_a   1.000
_cell.length_b   1.000
_cell.length_c   1.000
_cell.angle_alpha   90.00
_cell.angle_beta   90.00
_cell.angle_gamma   90.00
#
_symmetry.space_group_name_H-M   'P 1'
#
loop_
_entity.id
_entity.type
_entity.pdbx_description
1 polymer ?
#
loop_
_entity_poly.entity_id
_entity_poly.type
_entity_poly.pdbx_seq_one_letter_code
_entity_poly.pdbx_strand_id
1 'polypeptide(L)'
;MKVKLDEVLNKIEEYQALTGQEGNHIDELRLFVKFYFIKSKYLENTERRTIELNLYRLLNIELQFSYHSENDDAYEVIFNLINSMIPVPDNMNVSYVT
;
A
#
# COMPACT_ATOMS: atom_id res chain seq x y z
N MET A 1 8.01 3.22 -13.75
CA MET A 1 7.82 2.41 -12.53
C MET A 1 9.17 1.84 -12.14
N LYS A 2 9.78 2.32 -11.03
CA LYS A 2 11.14 1.92 -10.59
C LYS A 2 11.16 0.81 -9.52
N VAL A 3 10.01 0.49 -8.93
CA VAL A 3 9.87 -0.50 -7.85
C VAL A 3 9.45 -1.86 -8.41
N LYS A 4 10.03 -2.94 -7.90
CA LYS A 4 9.72 -4.33 -8.30
C LYS A 4 8.68 -4.96 -7.38
N LEU A 5 7.91 -5.93 -7.90
CA LEU A 5 6.90 -6.66 -7.12
C LEU A 5 7.50 -7.28 -5.85
N ASP A 6 8.65 -7.94 -5.98
CA ASP A 6 9.29 -8.61 -4.85
C ASP A 6 9.73 -7.62 -3.77
N GLU A 7 10.17 -6.42 -4.15
CA GLU A 7 10.52 -5.35 -3.20
C GLU A 7 9.29 -4.89 -2.40
N VAL A 8 8.12 -4.79 -3.04
CA VAL A 8 6.85 -4.45 -2.38
C VAL A 8 6.40 -5.57 -1.45
N LEU A 9 6.44 -6.82 -1.90
CA LEU A 9 6.01 -7.96 -1.09
C LEU A 9 6.90 -8.14 0.14
N ASN A 10 8.21 -7.94 0.01
CA ASN A 10 9.15 -7.95 1.14
C ASN A 10 8.81 -6.85 2.15
N LYS A 11 8.40 -5.67 1.70
CA LYS A 11 7.96 -4.59 2.60
C LYS A 11 6.66 -4.91 3.34
N ILE A 12 5.74 -5.64 2.69
CA ILE A 12 4.52 -6.13 3.36
C ILE A 12 4.87 -7.23 4.38
N GLU A 13 5.84 -8.08 4.09
CA GLU A 13 6.34 -9.08 5.05
C GLU A 13 7.03 -8.43 6.26
N GLU A 14 7.87 -7.42 6.03
CA GLU A 14 8.50 -6.62 7.08
C GLU A 14 7.43 -5.93 7.95
N TYR A 15 6.45 -5.29 7.32
CA TYR A 15 5.30 -4.71 8.01
C TYR A 15 4.57 -5.74 8.89
N GLN A 16 4.27 -6.92 8.34
CA GLN A 16 3.57 -7.97 9.07
C GLN A 16 4.39 -8.43 10.29
N ALA A 17 5.70 -8.56 10.15
CA ALA A 17 6.59 -8.93 11.24
C ALA A 17 6.61 -7.88 12.36
N LEU A 18 6.52 -6.59 12.02
CA LEU A 18 6.50 -5.48 12.97
C LEU A 18 5.17 -5.36 13.72
N THR A 19 4.05 -5.64 13.06
CA THR A 19 2.71 -5.48 13.65
C THR A 19 2.19 -6.77 14.31
N GLY A 20 2.74 -7.93 13.94
CA GLY A 20 2.21 -9.23 14.35
C GLY A 20 0.80 -9.50 13.81
N GLN A 21 0.32 -8.69 12.86
CA GLN A 21 -1.01 -8.88 12.31
C GLN A 21 -1.09 -10.15 11.47
N GLU A 22 -2.16 -10.90 11.68
CA GLU A 22 -2.52 -12.05 10.87
C GLU A 22 -3.96 -11.88 10.36
N GLY A 23 -4.29 -12.56 9.26
CA GLY A 23 -5.65 -12.64 8.75
C GLY A 23 -5.86 -12.03 7.37
N ASN A 24 -7.13 -12.02 6.96
CA ASN A 24 -7.54 -11.79 5.58
C ASN A 24 -7.10 -10.43 5.03
N HIS A 25 -6.99 -9.38 5.85
CA HIS A 25 -6.64 -8.04 5.36
C HIS A 25 -5.22 -7.98 4.79
N ILE A 26 -4.24 -8.65 5.41
CA ILE A 26 -2.87 -8.75 4.89
C ILE A 26 -2.82 -9.63 3.64
N ASP A 27 -3.56 -10.74 3.62
CA ASP A 27 -3.63 -11.62 2.46
C ASP A 27 -4.28 -10.93 1.26
N GLU A 28 -5.34 -10.16 1.50
CA GLU A 28 -6.00 -9.32 0.52
C GLU A 28 -5.05 -8.24 -0.01
N LEU A 29 -4.30 -7.57 0.87
CA LEU A 29 -3.30 -6.57 0.46
C LEU A 29 -2.23 -7.20 -0.45
N ARG A 30 -1.67 -8.35 -0.07
CA ARG A 30 -0.70 -9.10 -0.89
C ARG A 30 -1.29 -9.50 -2.23
N LEU A 31 -2.53 -9.99 -2.25
CA LEU A 31 -3.21 -10.37 -3.48
C LEU A 31 -3.44 -9.16 -4.40
N PHE A 32 -3.89 -8.03 -3.84
CA PHE A 32 -4.11 -6.80 -4.59
C PHE A 32 -2.82 -6.24 -5.18
N VAL A 33 -1.72 -6.28 -4.44
CA VAL A 33 -0.40 -5.90 -4.95
C VAL A 33 0.00 -6.80 -6.14
N LYS A 34 -0.10 -8.12 -6.00
CA LYS A 34 0.20 -9.05 -7.10
C LYS A 34 -0.68 -8.77 -8.31
N PHE A 35 -1.97 -8.56 -8.08
CA PHE A 35 -2.94 -8.22 -9.12
C PHE A 35 -2.55 -6.92 -9.83
N TYR A 36 -2.20 -5.86 -9.09
CA TYR A 36 -1.76 -4.60 -9.65
C TYR A 36 -0.52 -4.79 -10.55
N PHE A 37 0.55 -5.43 -10.06
CA PHE A 37 1.77 -5.60 -10.86
C PHE A 37 1.61 -6.48 -12.10
N ILE A 38 0.75 -7.51 -12.03
CA ILE A 38 0.53 -8.43 -13.15
C ILE A 38 -0.44 -7.82 -14.16
N LYS A 39 -1.58 -7.29 -13.71
CA LYS A 39 -2.68 -6.87 -14.58
C LYS A 39 -2.56 -5.43 -15.06
N SER A 40 -1.97 -4.52 -14.30
CA SER A 40 -1.85 -3.10 -14.71
C SER A 40 -1.23 -2.92 -16.10
N LYS A 41 -0.36 -3.83 -16.54
CA LYS A 41 0.29 -3.85 -17.86
C LYS A 41 -0.69 -4.04 -19.03
N TYR A 42 -1.85 -4.62 -18.76
CA TYR A 42 -2.86 -5.00 -19.76
C TYR A 42 -4.15 -4.20 -19.65
N LEU A 43 -4.21 -3.24 -18.73
CA LEU A 43 -5.40 -2.46 -18.42
C LEU A 43 -5.33 -1.07 -19.04
N GLU A 44 -6.50 -0.55 -19.38
CA GLU A 44 -6.63 0.84 -19.81
C GLU A 44 -6.33 1.80 -18.65
N ASN A 45 -6.01 3.05 -18.97
CA ASN A 45 -5.59 4.05 -17.98
C ASN A 45 -6.63 4.25 -16.86
N THR A 46 -7.92 4.18 -17.18
CA THR A 46 -9.03 4.30 -16.23
C THR A 46 -9.09 3.12 -15.26
N GLU A 47 -9.01 1.90 -15.78
CA GLU A 47 -8.99 0.67 -14.99
C GLU A 47 -7.76 0.59 -14.09
N ARG A 48 -6.59 0.95 -14.64
CA ARG A 48 -5.35 1.05 -13.87
C ARG A 48 -5.48 2.01 -12.71
N ARG A 49 -6.03 3.21 -12.95
CA ARG A 49 -6.25 4.22 -11.91
C ARG A 49 -7.21 3.73 -10.82
N THR A 50 -8.25 3.01 -11.19
CA THR A 50 -9.17 2.39 -10.21
C THR A 50 -8.45 1.42 -9.28
N ILE A 51 -7.56 0.58 -9.83
CA ILE A 51 -6.77 -0.36 -9.01
C ILE A 51 -5.78 0.39 -8.12
N GLU A 52 -5.12 1.43 -8.64
CA GLU A 52 -4.22 2.27 -7.84
C GLU A 52 -4.94 2.91 -6.66
N LEU A 53 -6.15 3.45 -6.87
CA LEU A 53 -6.96 4.02 -5.80
C LEU A 53 -7.38 2.96 -4.77
N ASN A 54 -7.76 1.76 -5.21
CA ASN A 54 -8.10 0.67 -4.30
C ASN A 54 -6.90 0.21 -3.48
N LEU A 55 -5.73 0.08 -4.11
CA LEU A 55 -4.49 -0.27 -3.43
C LEU A 55 -4.07 0.82 -2.43
N TYR A 56 -4.17 2.09 -2.81
CA TYR A 56 -3.94 3.22 -1.92
C TYR A 56 -4.85 3.15 -0.70
N ARG A 57 -6.14 2.84 -0.88
CA ARG A 57 -7.09 2.72 0.22
C ARG A 57 -6.71 1.60 1.19
N LEU A 58 -6.31 0.43 0.68
CA LEU A 58 -5.86 -0.69 1.51
C LEU A 58 -4.60 -0.31 2.31
N LEU A 59 -3.60 0.29 1.64
CA LEU A 59 -2.39 0.74 2.31
C LEU A 59 -2.65 1.84 3.35
N ASN A 60 -3.61 2.73 3.11
CA ASN A 60 -3.98 3.76 4.08
C ASN A 60 -4.65 3.16 5.32
N ILE A 61 -5.43 2.09 5.19
CA ILE A 61 -5.97 1.37 6.36
C ILE A 61 -4.82 0.87 7.24
N GLU A 62 -3.80 0.24 6.65
CA GLU A 62 -2.63 -0.23 7.40
C GLU A 62 -1.80 0.93 8.00
N LEU A 63 -1.71 2.06 7.29
CA LEU A 63 -1.06 3.27 7.80
C LEU A 63 -1.79 3.81 9.04
N GLN A 64 -3.13 3.88 8.98
CA GLN A 64 -3.94 4.30 10.12
C GLN A 64 -3.81 3.31 11.28
N PHE A 65 -3.83 2.00 11.02
CA PHE A 65 -3.60 1.02 12.08
C PHE A 65 -2.25 1.25 12.78
N SER A 66 -1.20 1.47 12.02
CA SER A 66 0.15 1.69 12.56
C SER A 66 0.21 2.95 13.43
N TYR A 67 -0.45 4.02 13.00
CA TYR A 67 -0.59 5.25 13.78
C TYR A 67 -1.35 5.03 15.10
N HIS A 68 -2.50 4.35 15.06
CA HIS A 68 -3.31 4.10 16.25
C HIS A 68 -2.70 3.07 17.21
N SER A 69 -1.82 2.21 16.71
CA SER A 69 -1.07 1.25 17.53
C SER A 69 0.26 1.81 18.02
N GLU A 70 0.57 3.08 17.75
CA GLU A 70 1.82 3.75 18.13
C GLU A 70 3.07 2.96 17.65
N ASN A 71 2.95 2.29 16.49
CA ASN A 71 4.02 1.50 15.90
C ASN A 71 4.69 2.29 14.77
N ASP A 72 5.62 3.17 15.15
CA ASP A 72 6.33 4.08 14.25
C ASP A 72 7.12 3.34 13.16
N ASP A 73 7.75 2.20 13.49
CA ASP A 73 8.49 1.38 12.54
C ASP A 73 7.56 0.83 11.44
N ALA A 74 6.41 0.29 11.84
CA ALA A 74 5.40 -0.22 10.90
C ALA A 74 4.79 0.91 10.05
N TYR A 75 4.57 2.08 10.68
CA TYR A 75 4.08 3.27 10.00
C TYR A 75 5.06 3.71 8.90
N GLU A 76 6.35 3.80 9.21
CA GLU A 76 7.38 4.21 8.25
C GLU A 76 7.44 3.25 7.05
N VAL A 77 7.35 1.94 7.29
CA VAL A 77 7.34 0.92 6.22
C VAL A 77 6.19 1.15 5.24
N ILE A 78 4.95 1.32 5.74
CA ILE A 78 3.77 1.52 4.88
C ILE A 78 3.79 2.89 4.21
N PHE A 79 4.20 3.94 4.92
CA PHE A 79 4.31 5.29 4.37
C PHE A 79 5.28 5.34 3.19
N ASN A 80 6.47 4.76 3.37
CA ASN A 80 7.47 4.65 2.30
C ASN A 80 6.95 3.79 1.13
N LEU A 81 6.20 2.73 1.42
CA LEU A 81 5.61 1.89 0.40
C LEU A 81 4.60 2.66 -0.46
N ILE A 82 3.68 3.41 0.15
CA ILE A 82 2.71 4.26 -0.55
C ILE A 82 3.41 5.23 -1.50
N ASN A 83 4.41 5.96 -0.98
CA ASN A 83 5.18 6.95 -1.75
C ASN A 83 5.97 6.33 -2.92
N SER A 84 6.38 5.07 -2.78
CA SER A 84 7.14 4.35 -3.80
C SER A 84 6.27 3.77 -4.93
N MET A 85 5.01 3.44 -4.63
CA MET A 85 4.11 2.73 -5.52
C MET A 85 3.15 3.63 -6.28
N ILE A 86 2.62 4.65 -5.61
CA ILE A 86 1.47 5.41 -6.11
C ILE A 86 1.93 6.86 -6.24
N PRO A 87 2.06 7.41 -7.47
CA PRO A 87 2.27 8.83 -7.61
C PRO A 87 1.09 9.53 -6.93
N VAL A 88 1.39 10.40 -5.96
CA VAL A 88 0.38 11.14 -5.19
C VAL A 88 -0.66 11.70 -6.17
N PRO A 89 -1.95 11.32 -6.07
CA PRO A 89 -2.95 11.86 -6.96
C PRO A 89 -2.96 13.38 -6.78
N ASP A 90 -2.83 14.15 -7.86
CA ASP A 90 -2.81 15.64 -7.87
C ASP A 90 -4.01 16.28 -7.14
N ASN A 91 -5.01 15.48 -6.76
CA ASN A 91 -6.30 15.90 -6.21
C ASN A 91 -6.52 15.45 -4.75
N MET A 92 -5.57 14.73 -4.13
CA MET A 92 -5.66 14.43 -2.70
C MET A 92 -4.94 15.52 -1.93
N ASN A 93 -5.70 16.55 -1.53
CA ASN A 93 -5.37 17.36 -0.36
C ASN A 93 -5.29 16.40 0.83
N VAL A 94 -4.10 15.86 1.09
CA VAL A 94 -3.81 15.17 2.33
C VAL A 94 -3.69 16.25 3.39
N SER A 95 -4.84 16.70 3.90
CA SER A 95 -4.88 17.36 5.19
C SER A 95 -4.40 16.34 6.20
N TYR A 96 -3.10 16.34 6.49
CA TYR A 96 -2.58 15.75 7.70
C TYR A 96 -3.32 16.45 8.84
N VAL A 97 -4.28 15.74 9.44
CA VAL A 97 -4.90 16.20 10.68
C VAL A 97 -3.80 16.07 11.73
N THR A 98 -3.24 17.23 12.07
CA THR A 98 -2.42 17.50 13.26
C THR A 98 -3.08 17.05 14.54
#